data_AF-A0A430RXS9-F1
#
_entry.id   AF-A0A430RXS9-F1
#
_cell.length_a   1.000
_cell.length_b   1.000
_cell.length_c   1.000
_cell.angle_alpha   90.00
_cell.angle_beta   90.00
_cell.angle_gamma   90.00
#
_symmetry.space_group_name_H-M   'P 1'
#
loop_
_entity.id
_entity.type
_entity.pdbx_description
1 polymer ?
#
loop_
_entity_poly.entity_id
_entity_poly.type
_entity_poly.pdbx_seq_one_letter_code
_entity_poly.pdbx_strand_id
1 'polypeptide(L)'
;MRYEVTISIGFPSPFERAVALATSRPDALFPNQLAAIRELAVAAHKKWVGYALGEPLPSGERIRPRTGAYAKSIFLEAGEDYSYTIRSTSPYAAFLEWGRPAYDMRQILRRSHQARRAQDGHLYMYIPFRHGTPQAVGFASVMPEEVYARARLLRKSRITGQYYEPSVHDPKARARRFTYEWGDRLTAGDLRAMGLDPDDPEVGRLVGLYRFEVGSPGENRSAYLTFRTLSEKSPPGSWVIPEHPGYRMAGAVYDWIKEVYPEVMRIALEADVEHLKALAGVE
;
A
#
# COMPACT_ATOMS: atom_id res chain seq x y z
N MET A 1 2.23 4.03 16.96
CA MET A 1 0.87 3.47 16.89
C MET A 1 0.84 2.43 15.79
N ARG A 2 0.53 1.16 16.13
CA ARG A 2 0.13 0.17 15.13
C ARG A 2 -1.36 0.39 14.91
N TYR A 3 -1.74 0.75 13.71
CA TYR A 3 -3.14 0.94 13.37
C TYR A 3 -3.63 -0.38 12.80
N GLU A 4 -4.15 -1.23 13.67
CA GLU A 4 -4.75 -2.50 13.28
C GLU A 4 -6.22 -2.25 12.93
N VAL A 5 -6.66 -2.84 11.82
CA VAL A 5 -8.07 -2.89 11.47
C VAL A 5 -8.51 -4.34 11.69
N THR A 6 -9.56 -4.52 12.46
CA THR A 6 -9.93 -5.82 13.02
C THR A 6 -11.43 -6.06 12.85
N ILE A 7 -11.80 -7.24 12.37
CA ILE A 7 -13.18 -7.71 12.31
C ILE A 7 -13.25 -9.01 13.11
N SER A 8 -14.12 -9.08 14.12
CA SER A 8 -14.34 -10.29 14.91
C SER A 8 -15.72 -10.87 14.65
N ILE A 9 -15.78 -12.20 14.47
CA ILE A 9 -17.00 -12.99 14.24
C ILE A 9 -17.03 -14.08 15.32
N GLY A 10 -18.18 -14.36 15.92
CA GLY A 10 -18.33 -15.39 16.96
C GLY A 10 -19.80 -15.78 17.13
N PHE A 11 -20.17 -16.42 18.25
CA PHE A 11 -21.56 -16.75 18.56
C PHE A 11 -22.46 -15.50 18.69
N PRO A 12 -23.73 -15.58 18.24
CA PRO A 12 -24.64 -14.45 18.23
C PRO A 12 -25.19 -14.13 19.61
N SER A 13 -25.45 -15.15 20.45
CA SER A 13 -26.00 -14.94 21.79
C SER A 13 -24.97 -15.18 22.90
N PRO A 14 -25.01 -14.39 23.99
CA PRO A 14 -24.21 -14.66 25.19
C PRO A 14 -24.50 -16.03 25.82
N PHE A 15 -25.73 -16.55 25.66
CA PHE A 15 -26.12 -17.84 26.18
C PHE A 15 -25.44 -19.00 25.44
N GLU A 16 -25.50 -19.03 24.11
CA GLU A 16 -24.83 -20.06 23.30
C GLU A 16 -23.32 -20.03 23.55
N ARG A 17 -22.73 -18.82 23.64
CA ARG A 17 -21.31 -18.67 24.01
C ARG A 17 -21.03 -19.23 25.40
N ALA A 18 -21.87 -18.94 26.40
CA ALA A 18 -21.70 -19.44 27.75
C ALA A 18 -21.85 -20.97 27.83
N VAL A 19 -22.85 -21.54 27.15
CA VAL A 19 -23.04 -23.00 27.03
C VAL A 19 -21.84 -23.63 26.34
N ALA A 20 -21.36 -23.02 25.26
CA ALA A 20 -20.21 -23.52 24.52
C ALA A 20 -18.94 -23.55 25.36
N LEU A 21 -18.69 -22.49 26.14
CA LEU A 21 -17.55 -22.41 27.05
C LEU A 21 -17.69 -23.36 28.26
N ALA A 22 -18.91 -23.57 28.76
CA ALA A 22 -19.16 -24.39 29.94
C ALA A 22 -19.12 -25.90 29.67
N THR A 23 -19.47 -26.33 28.46
CA THR A 23 -19.70 -27.76 28.17
C THR A 23 -18.45 -28.53 27.72
N SER A 24 -17.32 -27.86 27.48
CA SER A 24 -16.06 -28.43 26.96
C SER A 24 -16.18 -29.22 25.64
N ARG A 25 -17.39 -29.34 25.06
CA ARG A 25 -17.67 -29.95 23.74
C ARG A 25 -18.74 -29.17 22.95
N PRO A 26 -18.51 -27.88 22.67
CA PRO A 26 -19.44 -27.09 21.85
C PRO A 26 -19.55 -27.59 20.41
N ASP A 27 -18.54 -28.27 19.90
CA ASP A 27 -18.54 -29.00 18.64
C ASP A 27 -19.62 -30.09 18.58
N ALA A 28 -19.97 -30.69 19.73
CA ALA A 28 -21.02 -31.70 19.80
C ALA A 28 -22.43 -31.10 19.93
N LEU A 29 -22.55 -29.85 20.40
CA LEU A 29 -23.84 -29.20 20.64
C LEU A 29 -24.25 -28.27 19.50
N PHE A 30 -23.27 -27.57 18.92
CA PHE A 30 -23.48 -26.55 17.89
C PHE A 30 -22.57 -26.74 16.67
N PRO A 31 -22.47 -27.96 16.09
CA PRO A 31 -21.56 -28.22 14.97
C PRO A 31 -21.82 -27.32 13.77
N ASN A 32 -23.08 -27.03 13.45
CA ASN A 32 -23.46 -26.25 12.28
C ASN A 32 -23.20 -24.76 12.49
N GLN A 33 -23.52 -24.20 13.66
CA GLN A 33 -23.20 -22.81 13.98
C GLN A 33 -21.68 -22.56 13.96
N LEU A 34 -20.89 -23.47 14.52
CA LEU A 34 -19.42 -23.36 14.50
C LEU A 34 -18.86 -23.43 13.07
N ALA A 35 -19.37 -24.34 12.25
CA ALA A 35 -19.02 -24.43 10.84
C ALA A 35 -19.41 -23.13 10.10
N ALA A 36 -20.62 -22.61 10.32
CA ALA A 36 -21.10 -21.39 9.69
C ALA A 36 -20.25 -20.17 10.05
N ILE A 37 -19.87 -20.02 11.34
CA ILE A 37 -18.96 -18.96 11.79
C ILE A 37 -17.61 -19.06 11.08
N ARG A 38 -17.03 -20.26 10.99
CA ARG A 38 -15.74 -20.50 10.31
C ARG A 38 -15.82 -20.17 8.83
N GLU A 39 -16.82 -20.68 8.12
CA GLU A 39 -16.97 -20.46 6.68
C GLU A 39 -17.24 -18.97 6.37
N LEU A 40 -18.03 -18.29 7.21
CA LEU A 40 -18.26 -16.86 7.08
C LEU A 40 -16.97 -16.05 7.30
N ALA A 41 -16.13 -16.45 8.26
CA ALA A 41 -14.84 -15.82 8.49
C ALA A 41 -13.86 -16.02 7.32
N VAL A 42 -13.83 -17.21 6.73
CA VAL A 42 -13.06 -17.50 5.51
C VAL A 42 -13.56 -16.66 4.33
N ALA A 43 -14.88 -16.58 4.14
CA ALA A 43 -15.48 -15.78 3.08
C ALA A 43 -15.18 -14.28 3.26
N ALA A 44 -15.29 -13.76 4.49
CA ALA A 44 -14.94 -12.39 4.83
C ALA A 44 -13.46 -12.08 4.57
N HIS A 45 -12.56 -12.97 4.98
CA HIS A 45 -11.11 -12.84 4.71
C HIS A 45 -10.84 -12.78 3.21
N LYS A 46 -11.43 -13.70 2.44
CA LYS A 46 -11.32 -13.73 0.97
C LYS A 46 -11.82 -12.43 0.34
N LYS A 47 -12.95 -11.88 0.82
CA LYS A 47 -13.53 -10.63 0.31
C LYS A 47 -12.61 -9.44 0.56
N TRP A 48 -12.03 -9.33 1.76
CA TRP A 48 -11.06 -8.26 2.06
C TRP A 48 -9.80 -8.40 1.20
N VAL A 49 -9.24 -9.60 1.08
CA VAL A 49 -8.09 -9.87 0.20
C VAL A 49 -8.41 -9.53 -1.25
N GLY A 50 -9.62 -9.86 -1.73
CA GLY A 50 -10.10 -9.50 -3.06
C GLY A 50 -10.08 -8.00 -3.31
N TYR A 51 -10.66 -7.20 -2.41
CA TYR A 51 -10.61 -5.73 -2.50
C TYR A 51 -9.17 -5.20 -2.49
N ALA A 52 -8.30 -5.76 -1.64
CA ALA A 52 -6.89 -5.41 -1.57
C ALA A 52 -6.12 -5.75 -2.86
N LEU A 53 -6.60 -6.72 -3.64
CA LEU A 53 -6.07 -7.12 -4.95
C LEU A 53 -6.72 -6.35 -6.13
N GLY A 54 -7.72 -5.50 -5.87
CA GLY A 54 -8.34 -4.64 -6.88
C GLY A 54 -9.71 -5.10 -7.39
N GLU A 55 -10.35 -6.06 -6.71
CA GLU A 55 -11.79 -6.30 -6.89
C GLU A 55 -12.59 -5.03 -6.57
N PRO A 56 -13.73 -4.80 -7.25
CA PRO A 56 -14.52 -3.61 -7.03
C PRO A 56 -15.12 -3.61 -5.62
N LEU A 57 -14.98 -2.49 -4.91
CA LEU A 57 -15.72 -2.21 -3.70
C LEU A 57 -17.22 -2.04 -4.01
N PRO A 58 -18.12 -2.15 -3.02
CA PRO A 58 -19.54 -1.81 -3.21
C PRO A 58 -19.78 -0.39 -3.74
N SER A 59 -18.86 0.55 -3.44
CA SER A 59 -18.87 1.91 -4.00
C SER A 59 -18.51 1.97 -5.50
N GLY A 60 -18.06 0.86 -6.11
CA GLY A 60 -17.52 0.79 -7.47
C GLY A 60 -16.03 1.15 -7.57
N GLU A 61 -15.45 1.71 -6.51
CA GLU A 61 -14.02 2.05 -6.47
C GLU A 61 -13.13 0.80 -6.53
N ARG A 62 -11.87 0.99 -6.96
CA ARG A 62 -10.87 -0.08 -7.02
C ARG A 62 -9.54 0.41 -6.51
N ILE A 63 -8.88 -0.43 -5.74
CA ILE A 63 -7.48 -0.25 -5.41
C ILE A 63 -6.63 -0.69 -6.59
N ARG A 64 -5.57 0.08 -6.87
CA ARG A 64 -4.54 -0.27 -7.85
C ARG A 64 -3.29 -0.73 -7.08
N PRO A 65 -3.23 -2.00 -6.63
CA PRO A 65 -2.09 -2.46 -5.87
C PRO A 65 -0.84 -2.46 -6.75
N ARG A 66 0.17 -1.67 -6.37
CA ARG A 66 1.49 -1.71 -7.02
C ARG A 66 2.21 -3.02 -6.71
N THR A 67 1.97 -3.56 -5.53
CA THR A 67 2.47 -4.85 -5.05
C THR A 67 1.35 -5.56 -4.31
N GLY A 68 1.37 -6.90 -4.28
CA GLY A 68 0.44 -7.69 -3.45
C GLY A 68 0.76 -7.66 -1.96
N ALA A 69 1.62 -6.75 -1.48
CA ALA A 69 2.12 -6.75 -0.10
C ALA A 69 1.01 -6.46 0.92
N TYR A 70 0.08 -5.55 0.60
CA TYR A 70 -1.05 -5.26 1.48
C TYR A 70 -2.01 -6.44 1.59
N ALA A 71 -2.37 -7.06 0.46
CA ALA A 71 -3.21 -8.27 0.48
C ALA A 71 -2.58 -9.39 1.32
N LYS A 72 -1.26 -9.59 1.19
CA LYS A 72 -0.49 -10.57 1.99
C LYS A 72 -0.41 -10.25 3.48
N SER A 73 -0.69 -9.01 3.90
CA SER A 73 -0.67 -8.64 5.30
C SER A 73 -2.01 -8.83 6.00
N ILE A 74 -3.04 -9.33 5.29
CA ILE A 74 -4.37 -9.60 5.85
C ILE A 74 -4.42 -11.07 6.29
N PHE A 75 -4.64 -11.28 7.58
CA PHE A 75 -4.65 -12.60 8.21
C PHE A 75 -6.01 -12.89 8.81
N LEU A 76 -6.34 -14.17 8.83
CA LEU A 76 -7.46 -14.74 9.58
C LEU A 76 -6.89 -15.54 10.75
N GLU A 77 -7.30 -15.22 11.97
CA GLU A 77 -6.84 -15.85 13.20
C GLU A 77 -8.04 -16.42 13.95
N ALA A 78 -7.96 -17.69 14.33
CA ALA A 78 -8.93 -18.29 15.25
C ALA A 78 -8.61 -17.88 16.69
N GLY A 79 -9.62 -17.46 17.43
CA GLY A 79 -9.57 -17.12 18.85
C GLY A 79 -10.04 -18.26 19.74
N GLU A 80 -9.82 -18.12 21.05
CA GLU A 80 -10.11 -19.16 22.05
C GLU A 80 -11.62 -19.43 22.24
N ASP A 81 -12.47 -18.44 21.94
CA ASP A 81 -13.92 -18.52 22.15
C ASP A 81 -14.71 -18.83 20.88
N TYR A 82 -14.18 -19.68 20.00
CA TYR A 82 -14.76 -19.97 18.68
C TYR A 82 -15.01 -18.71 17.85
N SER A 83 -14.22 -17.68 18.14
CA SER A 83 -14.24 -16.44 17.40
C SER A 83 -13.17 -16.47 16.33
N TYR A 84 -13.39 -15.69 15.28
CA TYR A 84 -12.41 -15.48 14.24
C TYR A 84 -12.15 -14.00 14.11
N THR A 85 -10.88 -13.66 14.01
CA THR A 85 -10.41 -12.28 13.86
C THR A 85 -9.72 -12.12 12.51
N ILE A 86 -10.20 -11.18 11.71
CA ILE A 86 -9.55 -10.80 10.46
C ILE A 86 -8.83 -9.48 10.72
N ARG A 87 -7.51 -9.45 10.47
CA ARG A 87 -6.71 -8.24 10.72
C ARG A 87 -5.64 -8.00 9.67
N SER A 88 -5.22 -6.74 9.53
CA SER A 88 -4.08 -6.36 8.68
C SER A 88 -2.91 -5.81 9.50
N THR A 89 -1.70 -6.33 9.26
CA THR A 89 -0.47 -5.85 9.91
C THR A 89 0.25 -4.78 9.10
N SER A 90 -0.27 -4.37 7.95
CA SER A 90 0.35 -3.34 7.12
C SER A 90 0.33 -1.99 7.83
N PRO A 91 1.46 -1.26 7.84
CA PRO A 91 1.50 0.09 8.40
C PRO A 91 0.60 1.08 7.61
N TYR A 92 0.16 0.71 6.42
CA TYR A 92 -0.71 1.51 5.57
C TYR A 92 -2.19 1.14 5.69
N ALA A 93 -2.55 0.10 6.46
CA ALA A 93 -3.92 -0.40 6.55
C ALA A 93 -4.91 0.72 6.94
N ALA A 94 -4.58 1.50 7.96
CA ALA A 94 -5.44 2.61 8.38
C ALA A 94 -5.54 3.74 7.38
N PHE A 95 -4.48 4.05 6.62
CA PHE A 95 -4.57 5.06 5.57
C PHE A 95 -5.46 4.59 4.41
N LEU A 96 -5.43 3.30 4.09
CA LEU A 96 -6.33 2.76 3.09
C LEU A 96 -7.77 2.67 3.58
N GLU A 97 -7.98 2.44 4.89
CA GLU A 97 -9.32 2.32 5.46
C GLU A 97 -9.98 3.69 5.70
N TRP A 98 -9.26 4.62 6.33
CA TRP A 98 -9.79 5.89 6.83
C TRP A 98 -9.32 7.10 6.02
N GLY A 99 -8.39 6.90 5.10
CA GLY A 99 -7.81 7.95 4.29
C GLY A 99 -6.64 8.64 4.98
N ARG A 100 -6.20 9.73 4.35
CA ARG A 100 -5.18 10.62 4.88
C ARG A 100 -5.44 12.05 4.44
N PRO A 101 -5.13 13.05 5.28
CA PRO A 101 -5.16 14.44 4.86
C PRO A 101 -4.06 14.71 3.83
N ALA A 102 -4.18 15.85 3.14
CA ALA A 102 -3.09 16.36 2.33
C ALA A 102 -1.81 16.51 3.17
N TYR A 103 -0.67 16.12 2.59
CA TYR A 103 0.60 16.12 3.28
C TYR A 103 1.64 16.94 2.53
N ASP A 104 2.09 18.03 3.16
CA ASP A 104 3.21 18.82 2.68
C ASP A 104 4.54 18.10 2.94
N MET A 105 5.15 17.59 1.87
CA MET A 105 6.40 16.85 1.95
C MET A 105 7.57 17.70 2.43
N ARG A 106 7.50 19.03 2.39
CA ARG A 106 8.55 19.90 2.95
C ARG A 106 8.77 19.64 4.44
N GLN A 107 7.75 19.17 5.16
CA GLN A 107 7.87 18.76 6.55
C GLN A 107 8.89 17.61 6.76
N ILE A 108 9.13 16.77 5.74
CA ILE A 108 10.14 15.70 5.80
C ILE A 108 11.55 16.28 6.00
N LEU A 109 11.84 17.47 5.47
CA LEU A 109 13.16 18.09 5.56
C LEU A 109 13.61 18.28 7.01
N ARG A 110 12.67 18.51 7.93
CA ARG A 110 12.94 18.74 9.36
C ARG A 110 13.34 17.49 10.15
N ARG A 111 13.14 16.30 9.57
CA ARG A 111 13.39 15.01 10.24
C ARG A 111 14.26 14.04 9.45
N SER A 112 14.40 14.25 8.14
CA SER A 112 15.13 13.33 7.28
C SER A 112 16.65 13.47 7.48
N HIS A 113 17.32 12.38 7.85
CA HIS A 113 18.78 12.33 7.84
C HIS A 113 19.38 12.51 6.44
N GLN A 114 18.58 12.37 5.37
CA GLN A 114 19.03 12.64 4.01
C GLN A 114 18.99 14.13 3.63
N ALA A 115 18.39 14.99 4.47
CA ALA A 115 18.39 16.44 4.25
C ALA A 115 19.83 17.01 4.31
N ARG A 116 20.00 18.13 3.61
CA ARG A 116 21.25 18.91 3.52
C ARG A 116 20.95 20.35 3.91
N ARG A 117 21.98 21.08 4.34
CA ARG A 117 21.91 22.51 4.63
C ARG A 117 22.62 23.27 3.50
N ALA A 118 21.92 24.24 2.92
CA ALA A 118 22.50 25.13 1.92
C ALA A 118 23.38 26.21 2.59
N GLN A 119 24.15 26.95 1.79
CA GLN A 119 25.06 27.99 2.30
C GLN A 119 24.33 29.10 3.06
N ASP A 120 23.12 29.46 2.60
CA ASP A 120 22.20 30.42 3.23
C ASP A 120 21.33 29.79 4.34
N GLY A 121 21.67 28.58 4.79
CA GLY A 121 21.11 27.94 5.97
C GLY A 121 19.83 27.13 5.78
N HIS A 122 19.13 27.23 4.64
CA HIS A 122 17.88 26.50 4.42
C HIS A 122 18.12 25.00 4.16
N LEU A 123 17.11 24.19 4.46
CA LEU A 123 17.16 22.74 4.25
C LEU A 123 16.68 22.34 2.86
N TYR A 124 17.33 21.34 2.27
CA TYR A 124 16.92 20.73 1.01
C TYR A 124 17.29 19.25 0.92
N MET A 125 16.67 18.53 -0.01
CA MET A 125 16.95 17.12 -0.29
C MET A 125 16.73 16.83 -1.78
N TYR A 126 17.61 16.01 -2.37
CA TYR A 126 17.43 15.50 -3.72
C TYR A 126 16.56 14.25 -3.71
N ILE A 127 15.51 14.24 -4.52
CA ILE A 127 14.57 13.13 -4.65
C ILE A 127 14.69 12.55 -6.07
N PRO A 128 15.17 11.30 -6.22
CA PRO A 128 15.16 10.64 -7.51
C PRO A 128 13.76 10.14 -7.86
N PHE A 129 13.26 10.51 -9.03
CA PHE A 129 12.02 9.98 -9.60
C PHE A 129 12.37 9.01 -10.72
N ARG A 130 11.84 7.79 -10.63
CA ARG A 130 12.02 6.78 -11.68
C ARG A 130 10.90 6.89 -12.71
N HIS A 131 11.28 6.81 -13.97
CA HIS A 131 10.35 6.78 -15.09
C HIS A 131 10.37 5.39 -15.74
N GLY A 132 9.18 4.85 -16.00
CA GLY A 132 9.01 3.60 -16.72
C GLY A 132 9.33 3.77 -18.21
N THR A 133 9.82 2.71 -18.84
CA THR A 133 9.89 2.63 -20.31
C THR A 133 8.48 2.44 -20.88
N PRO A 134 8.27 2.64 -22.20
CA PRO A 134 7.00 2.32 -22.83
C PRO A 134 6.54 0.90 -22.43
N GLN A 135 5.24 0.75 -22.19
CA GLN A 135 4.60 -0.49 -21.73
C GLN A 135 4.99 -0.97 -20.31
N ALA A 136 5.82 -0.21 -19.57
CA ALA A 136 6.16 -0.57 -18.20
C ALA A 136 4.94 -0.49 -17.28
N VAL A 137 4.70 -1.57 -16.52
CA VAL A 137 3.65 -1.63 -15.50
C VAL A 137 4.17 -1.20 -14.13
N GLY A 138 3.31 -0.58 -13.33
CA GLY A 138 3.63 -0.23 -11.94
C GLY A 138 4.54 0.98 -11.76
N PHE A 139 4.67 1.87 -12.76
CA PHE A 139 5.31 3.18 -12.62
C PHE A 139 4.25 4.29 -12.57
N ALA A 140 4.47 5.31 -11.74
CA ALA A 140 3.60 6.48 -11.68
C ALA A 140 3.77 7.40 -12.90
N SER A 141 4.94 7.34 -13.55
CA SER A 141 5.25 8.06 -14.78
C SER A 141 5.90 7.07 -15.75
N VAL A 142 5.31 6.93 -16.93
CA VAL A 142 5.82 6.15 -18.04
C VAL A 142 6.21 7.13 -19.14
N MET A 143 7.41 6.97 -19.72
CA MET A 143 7.86 7.82 -20.80
C MET A 143 7.07 7.54 -22.09
N PRO A 144 6.70 8.59 -22.85
CA PRO A 144 6.26 8.44 -24.24
C PRO A 144 7.32 7.72 -25.09
N GLU A 145 6.90 7.09 -26.18
CA GLU A 145 7.78 6.27 -27.04
C GLU A 145 8.92 7.10 -27.63
N GLU A 146 8.61 8.31 -28.11
CA GLU A 146 9.53 9.28 -28.66
C GLU A 146 10.56 9.75 -27.62
N VAL A 147 10.12 10.00 -26.38
CA VAL A 147 11.03 10.38 -25.29
C VAL A 147 11.96 9.23 -24.95
N TYR A 148 11.44 8.00 -24.89
CA TYR A 148 12.26 6.82 -24.65
C TYR A 148 13.27 6.58 -25.77
N ALA A 149 12.86 6.76 -27.03
CA ALA A 149 13.71 6.62 -28.21
C ALA A 149 14.89 7.61 -28.18
N ARG A 150 14.69 8.82 -27.65
CA ARG A 150 15.77 9.79 -27.38
C ARG A 150 16.59 9.40 -26.14
N ALA A 151 15.93 9.07 -25.03
CA ALA A 151 16.57 8.78 -23.76
C ALA A 151 17.52 7.56 -23.82
N ARG A 152 17.20 6.54 -24.64
CA ARG A 152 18.08 5.38 -24.86
C ARG A 152 19.36 5.70 -25.63
N LEU A 153 19.49 6.89 -26.22
CA LEU A 153 20.70 7.33 -26.91
C LEU A 153 21.60 8.19 -26.02
N LEU A 154 21.10 8.64 -24.85
CA LEU A 154 21.90 9.41 -23.90
C LEU A 154 23.10 8.59 -23.42
N ARG A 155 24.26 9.25 -23.30
CA ARG A 155 25.40 8.70 -22.56
C ARG A 155 24.94 8.36 -21.15
N LYS A 156 25.27 7.17 -20.67
CA LYS A 156 24.83 6.72 -19.35
C LYS A 156 25.57 7.47 -18.25
N SER A 157 24.84 7.81 -17.19
CA SER A 157 25.37 8.13 -15.87
C SER A 157 25.68 6.84 -15.11
N ARG A 158 26.67 6.88 -14.23
CA ARG A 158 27.00 5.78 -13.32
C ARG A 158 27.41 6.29 -11.94
N ILE A 159 27.17 5.45 -10.94
CA ILE A 159 27.65 5.69 -9.57
C ILE A 159 29.11 5.20 -9.53
N THR A 160 30.03 6.11 -9.27
CA THR A 160 31.48 5.80 -9.20
C THR A 160 31.97 5.57 -7.79
N GLY A 161 31.17 5.92 -6.78
CA GLY A 161 31.51 5.69 -5.38
C GLY A 161 30.38 6.06 -4.44
N GLN A 162 30.63 5.81 -3.15
CA GLN A 162 29.74 6.21 -2.07
C GLN A 162 30.55 6.74 -0.90
N TYR A 163 30.00 7.70 -0.17
CA TYR A 163 30.58 8.23 1.05
C TYR A 163 29.50 8.52 2.09
N TYR A 164 29.90 8.80 3.33
CA TYR A 164 28.97 9.10 4.42
C TYR A 164 29.26 10.49 4.97
N GLU A 165 28.22 11.29 5.12
CA GLU A 165 28.29 12.60 5.79
C GLU A 165 27.43 12.60 7.07
N PRO A 166 27.80 13.35 8.13
CA PRO A 166 26.92 13.54 9.28
C PRO A 166 25.58 14.15 8.86
N SER A 167 24.49 13.69 9.48
CA SER A 167 23.16 14.26 9.26
C SER A 167 23.05 15.66 9.88
N VAL A 168 22.36 16.57 9.19
CA VAL A 168 22.11 17.95 9.67
C VAL A 168 21.26 18.02 10.95
N HIS A 169 20.55 16.94 11.29
CA HIS A 169 19.69 16.83 12.48
C HIS A 169 20.29 16.02 13.61
N ASP A 170 21.31 15.21 13.30
CA ASP A 170 21.96 14.32 14.27
C ASP A 170 23.37 13.98 13.76
N PRO A 171 24.43 14.50 14.39
CA PRO A 171 25.80 14.20 14.02
C PRO A 171 26.21 12.73 14.15
N LYS A 172 25.51 11.94 14.97
CA LYS A 172 25.75 10.49 15.13
C LYS A 172 25.15 9.69 13.99
N ALA A 173 24.08 10.18 13.38
CA ALA A 173 23.50 9.58 12.19
C ALA A 173 24.35 9.91 10.94
N ARG A 174 24.64 8.89 10.14
CA ARG A 174 25.43 9.01 8.90
C ARG A 174 24.53 8.86 7.68
N ALA A 175 24.46 9.91 6.86
CA ALA A 175 23.73 9.89 5.60
C ALA A 175 24.62 9.35 4.47
N ARG A 176 24.21 8.23 3.86
CA ARG A 176 24.89 7.68 2.68
C ARG A 176 24.66 8.57 1.46
N ARG A 177 25.76 8.94 0.79
CA ARG A 177 25.80 9.73 -0.45
C ARG A 177 26.50 8.96 -1.55
N PHE A 178 26.20 9.34 -2.79
CA PHE A 178 26.79 8.74 -3.98
C PHE A 178 27.61 9.78 -4.73
N THR A 179 28.73 9.32 -5.27
CA THR A 179 29.52 10.05 -6.25
C THR A 179 29.10 9.56 -7.62
N TYR A 180 28.89 10.49 -8.54
CA TYR A 180 28.34 10.21 -9.86
C TYR A 180 29.32 10.67 -10.94
N GLU A 181 29.43 9.85 -11.99
CA GLU A 181 29.85 10.31 -13.31
C GLU A 181 28.59 10.54 -14.13
N TRP A 182 28.31 11.80 -14.45
CA TRP A 182 27.09 12.18 -15.14
C TRP A 182 27.22 11.99 -16.64
N GLY A 183 26.24 11.30 -17.20
CA GLY A 183 26.02 11.18 -18.63
C GLY A 183 25.28 12.41 -19.19
N ASP A 184 24.65 12.21 -20.34
CA ASP A 184 23.80 13.23 -20.93
C ASP A 184 22.45 13.28 -20.21
N ARG A 185 21.77 14.42 -20.33
CA ARG A 185 20.41 14.60 -19.81
C ARG A 185 19.49 15.15 -20.89
N LEU A 186 18.23 14.78 -20.80
CA LEU A 186 17.18 15.37 -21.61
C LEU A 186 16.93 16.82 -21.17
N THR A 187 16.88 17.75 -22.11
CA THR A 187 16.59 19.16 -21.84
C THR A 187 15.18 19.53 -22.29
N ALA A 188 14.67 20.67 -21.82
CA ALA A 188 13.41 21.23 -22.34
C ALA A 188 13.49 21.50 -23.87
N GLY A 189 14.69 21.84 -24.37
CA GLY A 189 14.92 22.01 -25.82
C GLY A 189 14.78 20.71 -26.59
N ASP A 190 15.30 19.60 -26.07
CA ASP A 190 15.12 18.27 -26.69
C ASP A 190 13.62 17.90 -26.76
N LEU A 191 12.85 18.18 -25.70
CA LEU A 191 11.40 17.91 -25.67
C LEU A 191 10.65 18.74 -26.72
N ARG A 192 10.94 20.05 -26.81
CA ARG A 192 10.34 20.92 -27.84
C ARG A 192 10.70 20.47 -29.25
N ALA A 193 11.94 20.02 -29.47
CA ALA A 193 12.36 19.49 -30.76
C ALA A 193 11.62 18.20 -31.17
N MET A 194 11.07 17.47 -30.20
CA MET A 194 10.19 16.31 -30.43
C MET A 194 8.71 16.70 -30.58
N GLY A 195 8.38 18.00 -30.57
CA GLY A 195 6.99 18.49 -30.63
C GLY A 195 6.23 18.38 -29.31
N LEU A 196 6.93 18.15 -28.20
CA LEU A 196 6.34 18.04 -26.86
C LEU A 196 6.45 19.37 -26.12
N ASP A 197 5.41 19.74 -25.38
CA ASP A 197 5.37 20.95 -24.57
C ASP A 197 5.97 20.69 -23.18
N PRO A 198 7.13 21.28 -22.82
CA PRO A 198 7.71 21.13 -21.48
C PRO A 198 6.89 21.78 -20.36
N ASP A 199 5.95 22.65 -20.68
CA ASP A 199 5.07 23.30 -19.70
C ASP A 199 3.88 22.40 -19.31
N ASP A 200 3.58 21.36 -20.10
CA ASP A 200 2.70 20.26 -19.68
C ASP A 200 3.34 19.51 -18.50
N PRO A 201 2.68 19.38 -17.33
CA PRO A 201 3.23 18.69 -16.17
C PRO A 201 3.69 17.24 -16.42
N GLU A 202 3.01 16.50 -17.30
CA GLU A 202 3.32 15.11 -17.61
C GLU A 202 4.58 14.96 -18.47
N VAL A 203 4.90 15.98 -19.27
CA VAL A 203 6.10 16.09 -20.11
C VAL A 203 7.23 16.80 -19.36
N GLY A 204 6.94 17.92 -18.70
CA GLY A 204 7.88 18.76 -17.97
C GLY A 204 8.61 18.01 -16.86
N ARG A 205 7.96 17.02 -16.23
CA ARG A 205 8.62 16.12 -15.26
C ARG A 205 9.72 15.24 -15.86
N LEU A 206 9.87 15.16 -17.18
CA LEU A 206 10.94 14.44 -17.89
C LEU A 206 12.14 15.36 -18.21
N VAL A 207 12.03 16.67 -17.98
CA VAL A 207 13.16 17.59 -18.10
C VAL A 207 14.23 17.23 -17.07
N GLY A 208 15.48 17.11 -17.53
CA GLY A 208 16.61 16.68 -16.73
C GLY A 208 16.70 15.16 -16.54
N LEU A 209 16.01 14.38 -17.37
CA LEU A 209 16.06 12.92 -17.31
C LEU A 209 17.43 12.40 -17.73
N TYR A 210 18.01 11.57 -16.87
CA TYR A 210 19.25 10.86 -17.11
C TYR A 210 18.98 9.37 -17.35
N ARG A 211 19.85 8.76 -18.14
CA ARG A 211 19.94 7.30 -18.27
C ARG A 211 21.05 6.79 -17.35
N PHE A 212 20.73 5.92 -16.42
CA PHE A 212 21.68 5.31 -15.49
C PHE A 212 22.01 3.87 -15.85
N GLU A 213 23.26 3.47 -15.67
CA GLU A 213 23.66 2.07 -15.64
C GLU A 213 23.25 1.41 -14.32
N VAL A 214 22.51 0.30 -14.38
CA VAL A 214 21.97 -0.40 -13.19
C VAL A 214 22.07 -1.92 -13.26
N GLY A 215 22.77 -2.46 -14.26
CA GLY A 215 22.97 -3.90 -14.42
C GLY A 215 24.12 -4.44 -13.58
N SER A 216 24.08 -5.74 -13.29
CA SER A 216 25.26 -6.47 -12.80
C SER A 216 26.35 -6.52 -13.89
N PRO A 217 27.62 -6.82 -13.55
CA PRO A 217 28.66 -7.03 -14.56
C PRO A 217 28.18 -8.00 -15.65
N GLY A 218 28.16 -7.56 -16.91
CA GLY A 218 27.67 -8.33 -18.06
C GLY A 218 26.21 -8.07 -18.46
N GLU A 219 25.42 -7.39 -17.63
CA GLU A 219 24.04 -7.02 -17.95
C GLU A 219 23.93 -5.57 -18.42
N ASN A 220 23.52 -5.37 -19.68
CA ASN A 220 23.28 -4.04 -20.21
C ASN A 220 21.89 -3.50 -19.82
N ARG A 221 21.67 -3.23 -18.53
CA ARG A 221 20.40 -2.65 -18.02
C ARG A 221 20.53 -1.17 -17.75
N SER A 222 19.46 -0.43 -18.05
CA SER A 222 19.37 1.02 -17.81
C SER A 222 18.16 1.36 -16.97
N ALA A 223 18.32 2.35 -16.09
CA ALA A 223 17.21 3.01 -15.41
C ALA A 223 17.12 4.47 -15.87
N TYR A 224 15.93 5.03 -15.87
CA TYR A 224 15.69 6.41 -16.30
C TYR A 224 15.20 7.22 -15.12
N LEU A 225 15.95 8.24 -14.74
CA LEU A 225 15.68 9.02 -13.53
C LEU A 225 15.77 10.52 -13.77
N THR A 226 14.86 11.26 -13.17
CA THR A 226 15.03 12.69 -12.92
C THR A 226 15.35 12.92 -11.45
N PHE A 227 16.02 14.04 -11.16
CA PHE A 227 16.32 14.46 -9.79
C PHE A 227 15.63 15.78 -9.55
N ARG A 228 14.71 15.81 -8.58
CA ARG A 228 14.03 17.04 -8.17
C ARG A 228 14.50 17.44 -6.79
N THR A 229 14.61 18.73 -6.56
CA THR A 229 15.03 19.28 -5.26
C THR A 229 13.81 19.68 -4.46
N LEU A 230 13.59 18.98 -3.34
CA LEU A 230 12.69 19.42 -2.29
C LEU A 230 13.45 20.42 -1.41
N SER A 231 13.00 21.66 -1.31
CA SER A 231 13.63 22.71 -0.50
C SER A 231 12.59 23.41 0.37
N GLU A 232 13.01 23.96 1.51
CA GLU A 232 12.18 24.89 2.30
C GLU A 232 11.74 26.11 1.49
N LYS A 233 12.52 26.47 0.46
CA LYS A 233 12.19 27.56 -0.48
C LYS A 233 11.32 27.13 -1.66
N SER A 234 10.98 25.84 -1.79
CA SER A 234 10.07 25.41 -2.84
C SER A 234 8.70 26.10 -2.70
N PRO A 235 8.06 26.52 -3.81
CA PRO A 235 6.79 27.24 -3.77
C PRO A 235 5.73 26.50 -2.94
N PRO A 236 4.86 27.20 -2.19
CA PRO A 236 3.72 26.58 -1.53
C PRO A 236 2.91 25.72 -2.50
N GLY A 237 2.47 24.53 -2.05
CA GLY A 237 1.69 23.60 -2.89
C GLY A 237 2.51 22.72 -3.84
N SER A 238 3.77 23.04 -4.14
CA SER A 238 4.58 22.30 -5.14
C SER A 238 4.99 20.88 -4.72
N TRP A 239 4.94 20.57 -3.42
CA TRP A 239 5.35 19.29 -2.85
C TRP A 239 4.28 18.74 -1.90
N VAL A 240 3.03 18.77 -2.36
CA VAL A 240 1.89 18.26 -1.59
C VAL A 240 1.46 16.91 -2.14
N ILE A 241 1.41 15.91 -1.27
CA ILE A 241 0.62 14.70 -1.53
C ILE A 241 -0.83 15.09 -1.25
N PRO A 242 -1.75 14.99 -2.22
CA PRO A 242 -3.14 15.39 -2.00
C PRO A 242 -3.79 14.50 -0.93
N GLU A 243 -4.89 15.01 -0.37
CA GLU A 243 -5.74 14.17 0.46
C GLU A 243 -6.20 12.95 -0.33
N HIS A 244 -6.38 11.85 0.39
CA HIS A 244 -6.89 10.63 -0.21
C HIS A 244 -7.98 10.08 0.72
N PRO A 245 -9.25 10.02 0.27
CA PRO A 245 -10.32 9.46 1.08
C PRO A 245 -10.09 7.96 1.28
N GLY A 246 -10.43 7.45 2.45
CA GLY A 246 -10.28 6.02 2.74
C GLY A 246 -11.22 5.18 1.88
N TYR A 247 -10.71 4.05 1.38
CA TYR A 247 -11.49 3.08 0.62
C TYR A 247 -12.49 2.30 1.46
N ARG A 248 -12.37 2.33 2.80
CA ARG A 248 -13.30 1.65 3.72
C ARG A 248 -13.48 0.16 3.43
N MET A 249 -12.43 -0.55 3.04
CA MET A 249 -12.50 -1.96 2.63
C MET A 249 -12.96 -2.86 3.77
N ALA A 250 -12.35 -2.72 4.95
CA ALA A 250 -12.72 -3.52 6.10
C ALA A 250 -14.13 -3.16 6.57
N GLY A 251 -14.49 -1.87 6.52
CA GLY A 251 -15.86 -1.40 6.72
C GLY A 251 -16.83 -2.10 5.77
N ALA A 252 -16.53 -2.17 4.47
CA ALA A 252 -17.37 -2.85 3.48
C ALA A 252 -17.51 -4.36 3.73
N VAL A 253 -16.47 -5.02 4.25
CA VAL A 253 -16.55 -6.43 4.67
C VAL A 253 -17.38 -6.58 5.94
N TYR A 254 -17.22 -5.68 6.91
CA TYR A 254 -18.03 -5.64 8.13
C TYR A 254 -19.51 -5.43 7.81
N ASP A 255 -19.84 -4.48 6.95
CA ASP A 255 -21.21 -4.19 6.55
C ASP A 255 -21.83 -5.41 5.84
N TRP A 256 -21.07 -6.08 4.97
CA TRP A 256 -21.50 -7.32 4.34
C TRP A 256 -21.73 -8.45 5.35
N ILE A 257 -20.83 -8.66 6.32
CA ILE A 257 -21.04 -9.64 7.40
C ILE A 257 -22.31 -9.32 8.15
N LYS A 258 -22.51 -8.07 8.55
CA LYS A 258 -23.69 -7.63 9.31
C LYS A 258 -25.00 -7.93 8.59
N GLU A 259 -25.00 -7.85 7.26
CA GLU A 259 -26.15 -8.17 6.43
C GLU A 259 -26.43 -9.68 6.37
N VAL A 260 -25.40 -10.51 6.11
CA VAL A 260 -25.59 -11.95 5.87
C VAL A 260 -25.62 -12.80 7.15
N TYR A 261 -24.98 -12.32 8.22
CA TYR A 261 -24.77 -13.07 9.45
C TYR A 261 -26.07 -13.55 10.12
N PRO A 262 -27.13 -12.73 10.27
CA PRO A 262 -28.36 -13.17 10.93
C PRO A 262 -29.01 -14.37 10.25
N GLU A 263 -29.08 -14.36 8.92
CA GLU A 263 -29.70 -15.44 8.15
C GLU A 263 -28.86 -16.72 8.17
N VAL A 264 -27.53 -16.58 8.00
CA VAL A 264 -26.60 -17.71 8.10
C VAL A 264 -26.68 -18.38 9.47
N MET A 265 -26.72 -17.60 10.55
CA MET A 265 -26.81 -18.13 11.91
C MET A 265 -28.18 -18.74 12.22
N ARG A 266 -29.27 -18.19 11.66
CA ARG A 266 -30.61 -18.77 11.80
C ARG A 266 -30.67 -20.18 11.19
N ILE A 267 -30.20 -20.32 9.94
CA ILE A 267 -30.16 -21.62 9.24
C ILE A 267 -29.29 -22.63 10.01
N ALA A 268 -28.12 -22.19 10.50
CA ALA A 268 -27.23 -23.04 11.25
C ALA A 268 -27.82 -23.49 12.60
N LEU A 269 -28.51 -22.58 13.30
CA LEU A 269 -29.20 -22.90 14.56
C LEU A 269 -30.33 -23.92 14.35
N GLU A 270 -31.13 -23.75 13.29
CA GLU A 270 -32.20 -24.71 12.96
C GLU A 270 -31.63 -26.11 12.73
N ALA A 271 -30.50 -26.22 12.02
CA ALA A 271 -29.80 -27.48 11.82
C ALA A 271 -29.25 -28.09 13.13
N ASP A 272 -28.72 -27.26 14.03
CA ASP A 272 -28.25 -27.71 15.35
C ASP A 272 -29.40 -28.17 16.26
N VAL A 273 -30.57 -27.51 16.21
CA VAL A 273 -31.76 -27.96 16.94
C VAL A 273 -32.20 -29.35 16.46
N GLU A 274 -32.27 -29.58 15.16
CA GLU A 274 -32.61 -30.91 14.61
C GLU A 274 -31.55 -31.96 14.97
N HIS A 275 -30.27 -31.59 14.97
CA HIS A 275 -29.19 -32.46 15.43
C HIS A 275 -29.38 -32.87 16.90
N LEU A 276 -29.72 -31.92 17.78
CA LEU A 276 -29.95 -32.20 19.20
C LEU A 276 -31.20 -33.05 19.44
N LYS A 277 -32.29 -32.82 18.69
CA LYS A 277 -33.49 -33.66 18.74
C LYS A 277 -33.16 -35.11 18.38
N ALA A 278 -32.40 -35.31 17.30
CA ALA A 278 -31.96 -36.64 16.88
C ALA A 278 -31.10 -37.34 17.95
N LEU A 279 -30.18 -36.60 18.59
CA LEU A 279 -29.39 -37.14 19.72
C LEU A 279 -30.25 -37.48 20.94
N ALA A 280 -31.31 -36.71 21.19
CA ALA A 280 -32.23 -36.93 22.30
C ALA A 280 -33.29 -38.03 22.02
N GLY A 281 -33.38 -38.52 20.78
CA GLY A 281 -34.41 -39.48 20.36
C GLY A 281 -35.82 -38.88 20.34
N VAL A 282 -35.93 -37.57 20.13
CA VAL A 282 -37.21 -36.85 20.01
C VAL A 282 -37.46 -36.59 18.52
N GLU A 283 -38.54 -37.17 17.98
CA GLU A 283 -39.04 -36.85 16.63
C GLU A 283 -39.75 -35.48 16.61
#